data_AF-A0A2V8MKH9-F1
#
_entry.id   AF-A0A2V8MKH9-F1
#
_cell.length_a   1.000
_cell.length_b   1.000
_cell.length_c   1.000
_cell.angle_alpha   90.00
_cell.angle_beta   90.00
_cell.angle_gamma   90.00
#
_symmetry.space_group_name_H-M   'P 1'
#
loop_
_entity.id
_entity.type
_entity.pdbx_description
1 polymer ?
#
loop_
_entity_poly.entity_id
_entity_poly.type
_entity_poly.pdbx_seq_one_letter_code
_entity_poly.pdbx_strand_id
1 'polypeptide(L)'
;NVPGAFVMHDHLHSRGGHGVTWEVDGVPVPNSNLATVGSQFDPKDVDYLEVQRGGLSSNYGDRSYGVFNVVTRNGFEANRFGEFQATYGNYHQTNEYLNFGSHSDRFAYYGSLAGSRTDRGLERVEPTVLHDQSASFSRFTNLIYRRSSMNELRFVGSARRDFYQVPNTLAQQRLGIRDNEIATDSFGNFTWVHMGSSGTLLTVSPYYHFNRGQYIGGPNDPLVTTDDRRSHYIGGYVNLAITKG
;
A
#
# COMPACT_ATOMS: atom_id res chain seq x y z
N ASN A 1 -10.44 -11.22 5.69
CA ASN A 1 -10.17 -11.65 7.09
C ASN A 1 -9.27 -12.87 7.11
N VAL A 2 -8.02 -12.71 7.54
CA VAL A 2 -7.02 -13.78 7.62
C VAL A 2 -6.97 -14.32 9.05
N PRO A 3 -7.25 -15.62 9.32
CA PRO A 3 -7.28 -16.10 10.69
C PRO A 3 -5.90 -16.03 11.36
N GLY A 4 -5.85 -15.51 12.59
CA GLY A 4 -4.60 -15.31 13.34
C GLY A 4 -3.83 -14.04 12.97
N ALA A 5 -4.38 -13.20 12.10
CA ALA A 5 -3.89 -11.85 11.85
C ALA A 5 -4.86 -10.81 12.43
N PHE A 6 -4.32 -9.75 13.03
CA PHE A 6 -5.09 -8.66 13.63
C PHE A 6 -4.29 -7.36 13.57
N VAL A 7 -4.98 -6.21 13.57
CA VAL A 7 -4.31 -4.90 13.64
C VAL A 7 -4.33 -4.42 15.09
N MET A 8 -3.18 -3.97 15.59
CA MET A 8 -3.03 -3.38 16.92
C MET A 8 -2.00 -2.25 16.85
N HIS A 9 -2.26 -1.11 17.48
CA HIS A 9 -1.41 0.09 17.41
C HIS A 9 -1.05 0.45 15.95
N ASP A 10 -2.06 0.41 15.07
CA ASP A 10 -1.96 0.68 13.63
C ASP A 10 -1.05 -0.24 12.82
N HIS A 11 -0.65 -1.37 13.41
CA HIS A 11 0.26 -2.31 12.79
C HIS A 11 -0.36 -3.70 12.63
N LEU A 12 -0.06 -4.36 11.51
CA LEU A 12 -0.50 -5.74 11.25
C LEU A 12 0.33 -6.72 12.09
N HIS A 13 -0.34 -7.48 12.95
CA HIS A 13 0.21 -8.59 13.69
C HIS A 13 -0.23 -9.91 13.07
N SER A 14 0.67 -10.89 13.06
CA SER A 14 0.38 -12.27 12.68
C SER A 14 0.92 -13.21 13.74
N ARG A 15 0.06 -14.08 14.27
CA ARG A 15 0.39 -15.04 15.34
C ARG A 15 1.08 -14.40 16.56
N GLY A 16 0.71 -13.15 16.88
CA GLY A 16 1.22 -12.42 18.03
C GLY A 16 2.51 -11.62 17.80
N GLY A 17 3.09 -11.64 16.59
CA GLY A 17 4.28 -10.84 16.27
C GLY A 17 4.08 -9.84 15.13
N HIS A 18 4.99 -8.88 15.07
CA HIS A 18 4.92 -7.69 14.22
C HIS A 18 5.78 -7.78 12.93
N GLY A 19 6.81 -8.64 12.93
CA GLY A 19 7.74 -8.78 11.81
C GLY A 19 7.14 -9.57 10.64
N VAL A 20 6.24 -8.93 9.87
CA VAL A 20 5.64 -9.47 8.64
C VAL A 20 6.28 -8.86 7.39
N THR A 21 6.32 -9.63 6.31
CA THR A 21 6.75 -9.17 4.98
C THR A 21 5.53 -8.86 4.13
N TRP A 22 5.56 -7.70 3.47
CA TRP A 22 4.62 -7.35 2.42
C TRP A 22 5.30 -7.50 1.06
N GLU A 23 4.56 -8.06 0.12
CA GLU A 23 4.95 -8.19 -1.28
C GLU A 23 3.83 -7.66 -2.15
N VAL A 24 4.20 -7.11 -3.30
CA VAL A 24 3.27 -6.75 -4.38
C VAL A 24 3.73 -7.50 -5.62
N ASP A 25 2.88 -8.42 -6.09
CA ASP A 25 3.17 -9.37 -7.16
C ASP A 25 4.50 -10.13 -6.95
N GLY A 26 4.75 -10.56 -5.70
CA GLY A 26 5.93 -11.30 -5.28
C GLY A 26 7.21 -10.46 -5.13
N VAL A 27 7.12 -9.13 -5.29
CA VAL A 27 8.24 -8.21 -5.08
C VAL A 27 8.11 -7.56 -3.70
N PRO A 28 9.14 -7.62 -2.84
CA PRO A 28 9.09 -7.01 -1.52
C PRO A 28 8.77 -5.52 -1.57
N VAL A 29 7.78 -5.10 -0.79
CA VAL A 29 7.50 -3.69 -0.47
C VAL A 29 7.71 -3.56 1.04
N PRO A 30 8.92 -3.16 1.48
CA PRO A 30 9.26 -3.16 2.89
C PRO A 30 8.27 -2.33 3.70
N ASN A 31 7.55 -2.96 4.63
CA ASN A 31 6.76 -2.19 5.58
C ASN A 31 7.71 -1.38 6.48
N SER A 32 7.41 -0.09 6.57
CA SER A 32 8.33 0.88 7.13
C SER A 32 8.50 0.65 8.63
N ASN A 33 9.68 0.98 9.15
CA ASN A 33 9.90 1.08 10.60
C ASN A 33 9.33 2.39 11.18
N LEU A 34 8.63 3.19 10.36
CA LEU A 34 7.92 4.36 10.82
C LEU A 34 6.52 3.92 11.24
N ALA A 35 6.18 4.13 12.51
CA ALA A 35 4.79 4.08 12.96
C ALA A 35 4.03 5.20 12.24
N THR A 36 3.47 4.90 11.07
CA THR A 36 2.65 5.81 10.28
C THR A 36 1.28 5.20 10.10
N VAL A 37 0.24 5.99 10.31
CA VAL A 37 -1.17 5.59 10.22
C VAL A 37 -1.69 5.35 8.79
N GLY A 38 -0.82 5.46 7.77
CA GLY A 38 -1.19 5.39 6.35
C GLY A 38 -1.16 3.97 5.76
N SER A 39 -2.16 3.64 4.93
CA SER A 39 -2.16 2.42 4.10
C SER A 39 -1.13 2.54 2.96
N GLN A 40 -0.59 1.42 2.46
CA GLN A 40 0.36 1.43 1.33
C GLN A 40 -0.34 1.40 -0.04
N PHE A 41 -1.56 0.88 -0.11
CA PHE A 41 -2.36 0.74 -1.35
C PHE A 41 -3.86 0.79 -1.03
N ASP A 42 -4.70 1.09 -2.03
CA ASP A 42 -6.16 0.96 -1.88
C ASP A 42 -6.53 -0.53 -2.00
N PRO A 43 -7.32 -1.08 -1.06
CA PRO A 43 -7.76 -2.48 -1.15
C PRO A 43 -8.49 -2.83 -2.45
N LYS A 44 -9.06 -1.86 -3.18
CA LYS A 44 -9.74 -2.10 -4.46
C LYS A 44 -8.77 -2.35 -5.62
N ASP A 45 -7.48 -2.06 -5.46
CA ASP A 45 -6.42 -2.37 -6.42
C ASP A 45 -5.89 -3.81 -6.28
N VAL A 46 -6.34 -4.51 -5.24
CA VAL A 46 -6.00 -5.91 -4.96
C VAL A 46 -7.01 -6.82 -5.64
N ASP A 47 -6.53 -7.79 -6.42
CA ASP A 47 -7.37 -8.86 -6.95
C ASP A 47 -7.58 -9.91 -5.86
N TYR A 48 -6.48 -10.44 -5.34
CA TYR A 48 -6.49 -11.33 -4.19
C TYR A 48 -5.22 -11.21 -3.34
N LEU A 49 -5.30 -11.75 -2.12
CA LEU A 49 -4.21 -11.73 -1.15
C LEU A 49 -3.75 -13.15 -0.86
N GLU A 50 -2.46 -13.42 -1.10
CA GLU A 50 -1.81 -14.67 -0.70
C GLU A 50 -1.16 -14.47 0.66
N VAL A 51 -1.39 -15.40 1.59
CA VAL A 51 -0.84 -15.29 2.94
C VAL A 51 -0.18 -16.58 3.38
N GLN A 52 1.11 -16.47 3.67
CA GLN A 52 1.86 -17.48 4.40
C GLN A 52 1.99 -17.07 5.86
N ARG A 53 1.24 -17.73 6.75
CA ARG A 53 1.18 -17.38 8.17
C ARG A 53 2.24 -18.13 8.97
N GLY A 54 3.19 -17.39 9.54
CA GLY A 54 4.26 -17.93 10.38
C GLY A 54 5.28 -18.79 9.63
N GLY A 55 6.42 -19.01 10.28
CA GLY A 55 7.47 -19.90 9.81
C GLY A 55 8.58 -19.17 9.08
N LEU A 56 9.82 -19.50 9.44
CA LEU A 56 11.07 -19.15 8.77
C LEU A 56 11.18 -19.91 7.43
N SER A 57 10.19 -19.77 6.54
CA SER A 57 10.26 -20.41 5.23
C SER A 57 11.49 -19.87 4.51
N SER A 58 12.36 -20.78 4.04
CA SER A 58 13.65 -20.43 3.43
C SER A 58 13.54 -19.49 2.22
N ASN A 59 12.34 -19.36 1.65
CA ASN A 59 12.07 -18.53 0.48
C ASN A 59 11.88 -17.05 0.84
N TYR A 60 11.72 -16.71 2.12
CA TYR A 60 11.34 -15.38 2.57
C TYR A 60 12.24 -14.97 3.74
N GLY A 61 12.82 -13.77 3.67
CA GLY A 61 13.90 -13.29 4.53
C GLY A 61 13.56 -13.09 6.03
N ASP A 62 14.18 -12.09 6.66
CA ASP A 62 14.35 -12.01 8.12
C ASP A 62 13.09 -11.74 8.97
N ARG A 63 11.89 -11.74 8.37
CA ARG A 63 10.60 -11.42 9.03
C ARG A 63 9.74 -12.67 9.18
N SER A 64 9.74 -13.21 10.39
CA SER A 64 9.31 -14.58 10.72
C SER A 64 7.81 -14.79 10.98
N TYR A 65 7.01 -13.71 11.00
CA TYR A 65 5.61 -13.79 11.42
C TYR A 65 4.62 -13.96 10.25
N GLY A 66 5.08 -13.82 9.01
CA GLY A 66 4.35 -14.21 7.81
C GLY A 66 4.65 -13.32 6.61
N VAL A 67 4.24 -13.80 5.44
CA VAL A 67 4.33 -13.09 4.16
C VAL A 67 2.92 -12.84 3.67
N PHE A 68 2.66 -11.59 3.29
CA PHE A 68 1.40 -11.12 2.73
C PHE A 68 1.70 -10.60 1.33
N ASN A 69 1.40 -11.41 0.32
CA ASN A 69 1.60 -11.06 -1.08
C ASN A 69 0.29 -10.55 -1.68
N VAL A 70 0.30 -9.28 -2.05
CA VAL A 70 -0.78 -8.60 -2.75
C VAL A 70 -0.66 -8.92 -4.22
N VAL A 71 -1.61 -9.69 -4.74
CA VAL A 71 -1.72 -9.89 -6.19
C VAL A 71 -2.61 -8.81 -6.76
N THR A 72 -2.05 -8.05 -7.70
CA THR A 72 -2.68 -6.83 -8.15
C THR A 72 -3.61 -7.04 -9.34
N ARG A 73 -4.62 -6.18 -9.41
CA ARG A 73 -5.48 -6.03 -10.58
C ARG A 73 -4.67 -5.60 -11.79
N ASN A 74 -5.04 -6.09 -12.97
CA ASN A 74 -4.28 -5.86 -14.20
C ASN A 74 -5.18 -5.76 -15.44
N GLY A 75 -4.59 -5.40 -16.59
CA GLY A 75 -5.32 -5.11 -17.82
C GLY A 75 -6.02 -6.30 -18.49
N PHE A 76 -5.83 -7.53 -17.98
CA PHE A 76 -6.46 -8.74 -18.53
C PHE A 76 -7.85 -9.04 -17.94
N GLU A 77 -8.35 -8.23 -17.01
CA GLU A 77 -9.70 -8.40 -16.44
C GLU A 77 -10.81 -8.35 -17.50
N ALA A 78 -10.69 -7.48 -18.50
CA ALA A 78 -11.62 -7.37 -19.63
C ALA A 78 -10.99 -6.59 -20.80
N ASN A 79 -11.73 -6.51 -21.92
CA ASN A 79 -11.40 -5.63 -23.05
C ASN A 79 -11.99 -4.23 -22.81
N ARG A 80 -11.14 -3.20 -22.76
CA ARG A 80 -11.53 -1.78 -22.65
C ARG A 80 -12.60 -1.53 -21.58
N PHE A 81 -12.21 -1.67 -20.33
CA PHE A 81 -13.10 -1.48 -19.20
C PHE A 81 -12.77 -0.20 -18.43
N GLY A 82 -13.76 0.26 -17.70
CA GLY A 82 -13.61 1.26 -16.66
C GLY A 82 -14.82 1.25 -15.75
N GLU A 83 -14.57 1.45 -14.47
CA GLU A 83 -15.60 1.50 -13.45
C GLU A 83 -15.35 2.69 -12.55
N PHE A 84 -16.43 3.40 -12.23
CA PHE A 84 -16.45 4.46 -11.24
C PHE A 84 -17.40 4.08 -10.11
N GLN A 85 -16.91 4.21 -8.88
CA GLN A 85 -17.67 4.00 -7.67
C GLN A 85 -17.56 5.23 -6.78
N ALA A 86 -18.69 5.65 -6.21
CA ALA A 86 -18.73 6.69 -5.19
C ALA A 86 -19.64 6.24 -4.04
N THR A 87 -19.26 6.58 -2.82
CA THR A 87 -20.07 6.33 -1.61
C THR A 87 -20.14 7.58 -0.75
N TYR A 88 -21.26 7.74 -0.03
CA TYR A 88 -21.45 8.79 0.97
C TYR A 88 -22.13 8.21 2.21
N GLY A 89 -21.66 8.58 3.39
CA GLY A 89 -22.17 8.02 4.64
C GLY A 89 -22.03 8.94 5.86
N ASN A 90 -22.17 8.32 7.04
CA ASN A 90 -22.03 9.00 8.32
C ASN A 90 -20.68 9.71 8.45
N TYR A 91 -20.65 10.77 9.27
CA TYR A 91 -19.48 11.65 9.40
C TYR A 91 -19.06 12.28 8.07
N HIS A 92 -20.02 12.45 7.16
CA HIS A 92 -19.81 12.95 5.81
C HIS A 92 -18.68 12.21 5.08
N GLN A 93 -18.58 10.90 5.34
CA GLN A 93 -17.57 10.05 4.73
C GLN A 93 -17.86 9.92 3.25
N THR A 94 -16.92 10.33 2.40
CA THR A 94 -16.95 10.08 0.96
C THR A 94 -15.83 9.11 0.59
N ASN A 95 -16.09 8.24 -0.38
CA ASN A 95 -15.04 7.46 -1.04
C ASN A 95 -15.33 7.45 -2.53
N GLU A 96 -14.35 7.81 -3.34
CA GLU A 96 -14.38 7.79 -4.79
C GLU A 96 -13.32 6.82 -5.30
N TYR A 97 -13.68 5.99 -6.28
CA TYR A 97 -12.77 5.07 -6.91
C TYR A 97 -13.05 5.04 -8.41
N LEU A 98 -12.00 5.23 -9.21
CA LEU A 98 -12.04 5.08 -10.65
C LEU A 98 -10.97 4.06 -11.03
N ASN A 99 -11.34 3.02 -11.76
CA ASN A 99 -10.39 2.12 -12.41
C ASN A 99 -10.66 2.04 -13.91
N PHE A 100 -9.63 1.68 -14.66
CA PHE A 100 -9.72 1.42 -16.09
C PHE A 100 -8.56 0.54 -16.55
N GLY A 101 -8.79 -0.20 -17.62
CA GLY A 101 -7.77 -1.07 -18.17
C GLY A 101 -8.16 -1.67 -19.51
N SER A 102 -7.17 -2.27 -20.16
CA SER A 102 -7.34 -3.07 -21.36
C SER A 102 -6.07 -3.84 -21.64
N HIS A 103 -6.16 -4.76 -22.59
CA HIS A 103 -5.01 -5.47 -23.13
C HIS A 103 -5.07 -5.60 -24.65
N SER A 104 -3.96 -6.08 -25.20
CA SER A 104 -3.69 -6.45 -26.58
C SER A 104 -2.73 -7.65 -26.57
N ASP A 105 -2.34 -8.13 -27.75
CA ASP A 105 -1.37 -9.23 -27.86
C ASP A 105 0.02 -8.90 -27.29
N ARG A 106 0.37 -7.63 -27.09
CA ARG A 106 1.72 -7.27 -26.60
C ARG A 106 1.72 -6.40 -25.36
N PHE A 107 0.59 -5.82 -24.99
CA PHE A 107 0.55 -4.84 -23.93
C PHE A 107 -0.77 -4.93 -23.16
N ALA A 108 -0.70 -4.89 -21.84
CA ALA A 108 -1.83 -4.75 -20.93
C ALA A 108 -1.56 -3.61 -19.96
N TYR A 109 -2.61 -2.85 -19.63
CA TYR A 109 -2.54 -1.78 -18.65
C TYR A 109 -3.76 -1.79 -17.74
N TYR A 110 -3.51 -1.42 -16.49
CA TYR A 110 -4.49 -1.10 -15.47
C TYR A 110 -4.06 0.18 -14.78
N GLY A 111 -5.03 1.03 -14.48
CA GLY A 111 -4.82 2.24 -13.69
C GLY A 111 -6.02 2.50 -12.80
N SER A 112 -5.75 3.06 -11.63
CA SER A 112 -6.80 3.51 -10.73
C SER A 112 -6.45 4.82 -10.03
N LEU A 113 -7.51 5.51 -9.61
CA LEU A 113 -7.49 6.68 -8.74
C LEU A 113 -8.47 6.42 -7.60
N ALA A 114 -8.04 6.64 -6.37
CA ALA A 114 -8.89 6.56 -5.20
C ALA A 114 -8.82 7.86 -4.39
N GLY A 115 -9.96 8.34 -3.92
CA GLY A 115 -10.09 9.48 -3.02
C GLY A 115 -11.00 9.12 -1.85
N SER A 116 -10.73 9.72 -0.70
CA SER A 116 -11.68 9.67 0.42
C SER A 116 -11.56 10.89 1.31
N ARG A 117 -12.64 11.18 2.05
CA ARG A 117 -12.67 12.18 3.10
C ARG A 117 -13.66 11.76 4.18
N THR A 118 -13.41 12.13 5.43
CA THR A 118 -14.35 11.94 6.55
C THR A 118 -14.13 13.00 7.62
N ASP A 119 -15.16 13.30 8.41
CA ASP A 119 -15.02 14.11 9.62
C ASP A 119 -14.53 13.31 10.83
N ARG A 120 -14.35 12.00 10.67
CA ARG A 120 -13.87 11.07 11.71
C ARG A 120 -12.78 10.17 11.13
N GLY A 121 -11.52 10.56 11.30
CA GLY A 121 -10.36 9.98 10.66
C GLY A 121 -9.61 8.97 11.54
N LEU A 122 -9.06 9.45 12.66
CA LEU A 122 -8.32 8.65 13.63
C LEU A 122 -9.23 8.17 14.77
N GLU A 123 -8.67 7.37 15.69
CA GLU A 123 -9.43 6.95 16.87
C GLU A 123 -9.70 8.16 17.78
N ARG A 124 -10.99 8.43 18.02
CA ARG A 124 -11.43 9.56 18.84
C ARG A 124 -10.98 9.42 20.29
N VAL A 125 -10.56 10.53 20.89
CA VAL A 125 -10.23 10.64 22.32
C VAL A 125 -11.42 11.09 23.19
N GLU A 126 -12.53 11.51 22.58
CA GLU A 126 -13.76 12.00 23.23
C GLU A 126 -15.00 11.38 22.57
N PRO A 127 -16.16 11.29 23.26
CA PRO A 127 -17.41 10.83 22.63
C PRO A 127 -17.84 11.71 21.44
N THR A 128 -17.60 13.02 21.53
CA THR A 128 -17.83 13.97 20.44
C THR A 128 -16.59 14.01 19.54
N VAL A 129 -16.82 14.09 18.23
CA VAL A 129 -15.74 14.22 17.25
C VAL A 129 -15.21 15.64 17.27
N LEU A 130 -13.94 15.81 17.63
CA LEU A 130 -13.28 17.11 17.78
C LEU A 130 -11.95 17.07 17.02
N HIS A 131 -11.82 17.89 15.98
CA HIS A 131 -10.58 18.02 15.19
C HIS A 131 -10.05 16.67 14.68
N ASP A 132 -10.86 15.98 13.88
CA ASP A 132 -10.60 14.60 13.46
C ASP A 132 -10.95 14.38 11.98
N GLN A 133 -10.86 15.44 11.17
CA GLN A 133 -11.05 15.29 9.73
C GLN A 133 -9.87 14.56 9.11
N SER A 134 -10.15 13.68 8.15
CA SER A 134 -9.12 13.09 7.31
C SER A 134 -9.49 13.11 5.84
N ALA A 135 -8.47 13.07 4.99
CA ALA A 135 -8.59 12.95 3.56
C ALA A 135 -7.45 12.11 3.00
N SER A 136 -7.74 11.30 1.98
CA SER A 136 -6.73 10.52 1.30
C SER A 136 -6.87 10.56 -0.21
N PHE A 137 -5.76 10.37 -0.88
CA PHE A 137 -5.74 10.19 -2.32
C PHE A 137 -4.63 9.23 -2.72
N SER A 138 -4.95 8.26 -3.58
CA SER A 138 -3.97 7.33 -4.15
C SER A 138 -4.14 7.14 -5.65
N ARG A 139 -3.04 6.77 -6.29
CA ARG A 139 -2.97 6.35 -7.69
C ARG A 139 -2.23 5.04 -7.76
N PHE A 140 -2.69 4.15 -8.62
CA PHE A 140 -2.06 2.86 -8.83
C PHE A 140 -2.00 2.53 -10.33
N THR A 141 -0.99 1.78 -10.74
CA THR A 141 -0.90 1.24 -12.09
C THR A 141 -0.22 -0.12 -12.12
N ASN A 142 -0.69 -0.97 -13.04
CA ASN A 142 -0.04 -2.21 -13.44
C ASN A 142 0.09 -2.21 -14.96
N LEU A 143 1.33 -2.30 -15.46
CA LEU A 143 1.66 -2.31 -16.87
C LEU A 143 2.41 -3.60 -17.21
N ILE A 144 1.98 -4.31 -18.24
CA ILE A 144 2.61 -5.54 -18.71
C ILE A 144 2.91 -5.37 -20.20
N TYR A 145 4.17 -5.55 -20.58
CA TYR A 145 4.63 -5.49 -21.96
C TYR A 145 5.38 -6.76 -22.34
N ARG A 146 4.82 -7.50 -23.29
CA ARG A 146 5.43 -8.68 -23.88
C ARG A 146 6.30 -8.28 -25.06
N ARG A 147 7.62 -8.24 -24.82
CA ARG A 147 8.61 -7.90 -25.86
C ARG A 147 8.75 -9.01 -26.90
N SER A 148 8.70 -10.28 -26.46
CA SER A 148 8.66 -11.48 -27.30
C SER A 148 7.97 -12.63 -26.54
N SER A 149 7.80 -13.80 -27.16
CA SER A 149 7.29 -15.00 -26.46
C SER A 149 8.16 -15.45 -25.27
N MET A 150 9.41 -14.99 -25.21
CA MET A 150 10.37 -15.35 -24.17
C MET A 150 10.65 -14.22 -23.19
N ASN A 151 10.14 -13.01 -23.41
CA ASN A 151 10.48 -11.85 -22.59
C ASN A 151 9.25 -10.99 -22.31
N GLU A 152 8.99 -10.79 -21.03
CA GLU A 152 7.93 -9.93 -20.52
C GLU A 152 8.52 -8.93 -19.52
N LEU A 153 8.07 -7.68 -19.64
CA LEU A 153 8.39 -6.59 -18.72
C LEU A 153 7.11 -6.22 -17.99
N ARG A 154 7.19 -6.06 -16.68
CA ARG A 154 6.09 -5.61 -15.83
C ARG A 154 6.53 -4.39 -15.04
N PHE A 155 5.60 -3.47 -14.82
CA PHE A 155 5.76 -2.37 -13.91
C PHE A 155 4.51 -2.22 -13.07
N VAL A 156 4.69 -2.21 -11.75
CA VAL A 156 3.63 -1.96 -10.79
C VAL A 156 4.05 -0.79 -9.92
N GLY A 157 3.16 0.19 -9.77
CA GLY A 157 3.48 1.37 -8.97
C GLY A 157 2.27 1.93 -8.27
N SER A 158 2.51 2.49 -7.09
CA SER A 158 1.51 3.19 -6.29
C SER A 158 2.10 4.50 -5.78
N ALA A 159 1.25 5.50 -5.64
CA ALA A 159 1.54 6.71 -4.89
C ALA A 159 0.31 7.13 -4.11
N ARG A 160 0.48 7.36 -2.81
CA ARG A 160 -0.58 7.71 -1.88
C ARG A 160 -0.16 8.84 -0.96
N ARG A 161 -1.12 9.69 -0.62
CA ARG A 161 -0.98 10.69 0.43
C ARG A 161 -2.23 10.71 1.28
N ASP A 162 -2.01 10.66 2.59
CA ASP A 162 -3.05 10.76 3.60
C ASP A 162 -2.81 12.01 4.46
N PHE A 163 -3.90 12.65 4.84
CA PHE A 163 -3.94 13.79 5.75
C PHE A 163 -4.90 13.47 6.89
N TYR A 164 -4.47 13.76 8.12
CA TYR A 164 -5.26 13.60 9.33
C TYR A 164 -5.14 14.84 10.20
N GLN A 165 -6.27 15.25 10.77
CA GLN A 165 -6.27 16.06 11.98
C GLN A 165 -6.07 15.13 13.19
N VAL A 166 -5.20 15.50 14.11
CA VAL A 166 -5.02 14.79 15.38
C VAL A 166 -6.22 15.10 16.27
N PRO A 167 -6.98 14.08 16.74
CA PRO A 167 -8.16 14.29 17.56
C PRO A 167 -7.86 15.07 18.84
N ASN A 168 -8.69 16.07 19.11
CA ASN A 168 -8.58 16.89 20.31
C ASN A 168 -9.42 16.34 21.46
N THR A 169 -8.90 16.44 22.68
CA THR A 169 -9.73 16.47 23.89
C THR A 169 -10.51 17.78 23.97
N LEU A 170 -11.53 17.85 24.84
CA LEU A 170 -12.27 19.11 25.06
C LEU A 170 -11.37 20.27 25.52
N ALA A 171 -10.34 19.99 26.33
CA ALA A 171 -9.40 21.00 26.79
C ALA A 171 -8.53 21.54 25.63
N GLN A 172 -7.96 20.65 24.82
CA GLN A 172 -7.18 21.01 23.63
C GLN A 172 -8.03 21.80 22.62
N GLN A 173 -9.28 21.40 22.41
CA GLN A 173 -10.18 22.13 21.52
C GLN A 173 -10.44 23.57 22.00
N ARG A 174 -10.59 23.79 23.32
CA ARG A 174 -10.77 25.12 23.91
C ARG A 174 -9.52 25.99 23.80
N LEU A 175 -8.34 25.38 23.84
CA LEU A 175 -7.06 26.04 23.61
C LEU A 175 -6.77 26.30 22.12
N GLY A 176 -7.62 25.80 21.21
CA GLY A 176 -7.46 26.00 19.77
C GLY A 176 -6.30 25.21 19.19
N ILE A 177 -6.01 24.02 19.72
CA ILE A 177 -5.01 23.08 19.21
C ILE A 177 -5.43 22.56 17.82
N ARG A 178 -4.47 22.47 16.90
CA ARG A 178 -4.69 22.18 15.47
C ARG A 178 -3.54 21.35 14.89
N ASP A 179 -3.25 20.23 15.52
CA ASP A 179 -2.13 19.37 15.14
C ASP A 179 -2.54 18.44 13.99
N ASN A 180 -1.64 18.24 13.03
CA ASN A 180 -1.94 17.44 11.84
C ASN A 180 -0.88 16.36 11.63
N GLU A 181 -1.31 15.26 11.01
CA GLU A 181 -0.42 14.23 10.51
C GLU A 181 -0.56 14.10 8.99
N ILE A 182 0.57 13.93 8.30
CA ILE A 182 0.63 13.64 6.87
C ILE A 182 1.43 12.37 6.67
N ALA A 183 0.82 11.37 6.03
CA ALA A 183 1.52 10.19 5.56
C ALA A 183 1.64 10.24 4.03
N THR A 184 2.80 9.85 3.51
CA THR A 184 3.02 9.68 2.08
C THR A 184 3.73 8.36 1.85
N ASP A 185 3.19 7.56 0.94
CA ASP A 185 3.76 6.27 0.55
C ASP A 185 3.82 6.19 -0.97
N SER A 186 4.92 5.70 -1.53
CA SER A 186 5.02 5.47 -2.97
C SER A 186 6.01 4.35 -3.25
N PHE A 187 5.62 3.41 -4.12
CA PHE A 187 6.51 2.35 -4.56
C PHE A 187 6.48 2.18 -6.08
N GLY A 188 7.54 1.58 -6.59
CA GLY A 188 7.65 1.16 -7.98
C GLY A 188 8.44 -0.14 -8.06
N ASN A 189 7.78 -1.18 -8.58
CA ASN A 189 8.33 -2.50 -8.80
C ASN A 189 8.43 -2.71 -10.31
N PHE A 190 9.65 -2.89 -10.81
CA PHE A 190 9.87 -3.31 -12.18
C PHE A 190 10.25 -4.79 -12.17
N THR A 191 9.72 -5.57 -13.10
CA THR A 191 10.02 -7.01 -13.21
C THR A 191 10.28 -7.37 -14.65
N TRP A 192 11.40 -8.03 -14.91
CA TRP A 192 11.67 -8.71 -16.17
C TRP A 192 11.56 -10.21 -15.96
N VAL A 193 10.74 -10.86 -16.79
CA VAL A 193 10.58 -12.31 -16.83
C VAL A 193 11.15 -12.82 -18.15
N HIS A 194 12.08 -13.77 -18.06
CA HIS A 194 12.67 -14.46 -19.20
C HIS A 194 12.38 -15.96 -19.15
N MET A 195 11.75 -16.48 -20.20
CA MET A 195 11.54 -17.91 -20.41
C MET A 195 12.56 -18.44 -21.43
N GLY A 196 13.54 -19.18 -20.93
CA GLY A 196 14.54 -19.86 -21.75
C GLY A 196 13.99 -21.14 -22.37
N SER A 197 14.52 -21.52 -23.54
CA SER A 197 14.08 -22.70 -24.31
C SER A 197 14.30 -24.05 -23.61
N SER A 198 15.10 -24.09 -22.54
CA SER A 198 15.49 -25.28 -21.79
C SER A 198 14.69 -25.50 -20.49
N GLY A 199 13.47 -24.96 -20.39
CA GLY A 199 12.69 -25.02 -19.14
C GLY A 199 13.20 -24.09 -18.03
N THR A 200 13.97 -23.05 -18.40
CA THR A 200 14.50 -22.06 -17.47
C THR A 200 13.55 -20.86 -17.37
N LEU A 201 13.20 -20.45 -16.16
CA LEU A 201 12.48 -19.21 -15.87
C LEU A 201 13.38 -18.33 -15.00
N LEU A 202 13.69 -17.13 -15.50
CA LEU A 202 14.44 -16.11 -14.76
C LEU A 202 13.54 -14.90 -14.54
N THR A 203 13.41 -14.50 -13.28
CA THR A 203 12.70 -13.28 -12.87
C THR A 203 13.69 -12.35 -12.20
N VAL A 204 13.75 -11.10 -12.64
CA VAL A 204 14.60 -10.04 -12.05
C VAL A 204 13.72 -8.84 -11.76
N SER A 205 13.65 -8.43 -10.49
CA SER A 205 12.73 -7.42 -10.02
C SER A 205 13.41 -6.34 -9.16
N PRO A 206 14.03 -5.31 -9.74
CA PRO A 206 14.43 -4.12 -8.98
C PRO A 206 13.20 -3.37 -8.47
N TYR A 207 13.30 -2.84 -7.26
CA TYR A 207 12.23 -2.07 -6.64
C TYR A 207 12.74 -0.81 -5.93
N TYR A 208 11.83 0.15 -5.82
CA TYR A 208 11.98 1.34 -4.99
C TYR A 208 10.73 1.55 -4.16
N HIS A 209 10.90 1.92 -2.90
CA HIS A 209 9.81 2.30 -2.01
C HIS A 209 10.21 3.49 -1.16
N PHE A 210 9.33 4.47 -1.09
CA PHE A 210 9.46 5.69 -0.33
C PHE A 210 8.29 5.80 0.63
N ASN A 211 8.59 6.13 1.88
CA ASN A 211 7.58 6.53 2.82
C ASN A 211 8.02 7.78 3.58
N ARG A 212 7.04 8.54 4.05
CA ARG A 212 7.23 9.71 4.89
C ARG A 212 6.06 9.86 5.86
N GLY A 213 6.37 10.02 7.13
CA GLY A 213 5.43 10.42 8.17
C GLY A 213 5.79 11.81 8.66
N GLN A 214 4.80 12.68 8.77
CA GLN A 214 4.98 14.03 9.29
C GLN A 214 3.97 14.34 10.38
N TYR A 215 4.44 14.75 11.55
CA TYR A 215 3.63 15.40 12.57
C TYR A 215 3.86 16.90 12.52
N ILE A 216 2.78 17.68 12.51
CA ILE A 216 2.79 19.13 12.38
C ILE A 216 1.97 19.71 13.53
N GLY A 217 2.65 20.10 14.62
CA GLY A 217 2.03 20.78 15.75
C GLY A 217 1.41 22.12 15.36
N GLY A 218 0.24 22.42 15.91
CA GLY A 218 -0.49 23.65 15.70
C GLY A 218 0.19 24.84 16.40
N PRO A 219 -0.06 26.08 15.95
CA PRO A 219 0.58 27.28 16.52
C PRO A 219 0.21 27.57 17.97
N ASN A 220 -0.92 27.02 18.44
CA ASN A 220 -1.39 27.18 19.82
C ASN A 220 -1.01 25.98 20.71
N ASP A 221 -0.29 24.98 20.18
CA ASP A 221 0.19 23.87 20.98
C ASP A 221 1.33 24.34 21.89
N PRO A 222 1.21 24.23 23.22
CA PRO A 222 2.32 24.54 24.14
C PRO A 222 3.58 23.71 23.84
N LEU A 223 3.44 22.55 23.19
CA LEU A 223 4.53 21.74 22.67
C LEU A 223 4.50 21.74 21.14
N VAL A 224 4.89 22.86 20.50
CA VAL A 224 5.06 22.93 19.05
C VAL A 224 6.15 21.95 18.62
N THR A 225 5.75 20.74 18.25
CA THR A 225 6.62 19.68 17.77
C THR A 225 6.35 19.47 16.30
N THR A 226 7.43 19.48 15.52
CA THR A 226 7.39 19.07 14.11
C THR A 226 8.30 17.87 13.96
N ASP A 227 7.76 16.77 13.47
CA ASP A 227 8.52 15.57 13.15
C ASP A 227 8.34 15.26 11.67
N ASP A 228 9.43 14.99 10.95
CA ASP A 228 9.44 14.68 9.52
C ASP A 228 10.42 13.54 9.30
N ARG A 229 9.89 12.31 9.27
CA ARG A 229 10.66 11.09 9.09
C ARG A 229 10.46 10.58 7.67
N ARG A 230 11.56 10.31 6.98
CA ARG A 230 11.57 9.81 5.60
C ARG A 230 12.36 8.51 5.52
N SER A 231 11.91 7.59 4.69
CA SER A 231 12.65 6.36 4.41
C SER A 231 12.65 6.08 2.91
N HIS A 232 13.79 5.60 2.43
CA HIS A 232 14.00 5.20 1.05
C HIS A 232 14.52 3.76 1.07
N TYR A 233 13.82 2.88 0.38
CA TYR A 233 14.22 1.49 0.20
C TYR A 233 14.49 1.25 -1.28
N ILE A 234 15.68 0.73 -1.58
CA ILE A 234 16.08 0.30 -2.91
C ILE A 234 16.54 -1.13 -2.77
N GLY A 235 16.08 -2.00 -3.66
CA GLY A 235 16.51 -3.40 -3.64
C GLY A 235 16.20 -4.10 -4.94
N GLY A 236 16.43 -5.41 -4.94
CA GLY A 236 16.09 -6.28 -6.06
C GLY A 236 15.81 -7.69 -5.58
N TYR A 237 14.86 -8.33 -6.25
CA TYR A 237 14.55 -9.75 -6.08
C TYR A 237 14.92 -10.50 -7.36
N VAL A 238 15.61 -11.63 -7.23
CA VAL A 238 15.97 -12.48 -8.38
C VAL A 238 15.55 -13.92 -8.06
N ASN A 239 14.81 -14.53 -8.99
CA ASN A 239 14.41 -15.92 -8.91
C ASN A 239 14.82 -16.65 -10.20
N LEU A 240 15.46 -17.81 -10.04
CA LEU A 240 15.81 -18.71 -11.13
C LEU A 240 15.17 -20.08 -10.85
N ALA A 241 14.28 -20.51 -11.74
CA ALA A 241 13.71 -21.84 -11.72
C ALA A 241 14.15 -22.60 -12.97
N ILE A 242 14.51 -23.88 -12.80
CA ILE A 242 14.92 -24.77 -13.89
C ILE A 242 14.08 -26.04 -13.76
N THR A 243 13.23 -26.31 -14.75
CA THR A 243 12.48 -27.56 -14.83
C THR A 243 13.20 -28.52 -15.76
N LYS A 244 13.66 -29.65 -15.22
CA LYS A 244 14.20 -30.77 -16.01
C LYS A 244 13.18 -31.90 -16.00
N GLY A 245 12.85 -32.40 -17.19
CA GLY A 245 12.10 -33.66 -17.36
C GLY A 245 12.96 -34.87 -17.12
#